data_AF-A0A958U9J4-F1
#
_entry.id   AF-A0A958U9J4-F1
#
_cell.length_a   1.000
_cell.length_b   1.000
_cell.length_c   1.000
_cell.angle_alpha   90.00
_cell.angle_beta   90.00
_cell.angle_gamma   90.00
#
_symmetry.space_group_name_H-M   'P 1'
#
loop_
_entity.id
_entity.type
_entity.pdbx_description
1 polymer ?
#
loop_
_entity_poly.entity_id
_entity_poly.type
_entity_poly.pdbx_seq_one_letter_code
_entity_poly.pdbx_strand_id
1 'polypeptide(L)' 'MTKKVVIVAAARTPIGSFMGSLSSFTAPQLGSIAIK' A
#
# COMPACT_ATOMS: atom_id res chain seq x y z
N MET A 1 -30.82 -2.90 -11.84
CA MET A 1 -30.03 -3.94 -11.13
C MET A 1 -28.84 -3.29 -10.45
N THR A 2 -28.76 -3.34 -9.13
CA THR A 2 -27.59 -2.90 -8.36
C THR A 2 -26.51 -3.98 -8.40
N LYS A 3 -25.32 -3.66 -8.92
CA LYS A 3 -24.18 -4.57 -8.88
C LYS A 3 -23.70 -4.71 -7.44
N LYS A 4 -23.48 -5.94 -6.97
CA LYS A 4 -22.88 -6.19 -5.65
C LYS A 4 -21.41 -5.76 -5.69
N VAL A 5 -21.04 -4.83 -4.81
CA VAL A 5 -19.65 -4.40 -4.61
C VAL A 5 -19.04 -5.26 -3.52
N VAL A 6 -17.89 -5.86 -3.79
CA VAL A 6 -17.18 -6.76 -2.87
C VAL A 6 -15.69 -6.43 -2.86
N ILE A 7 -15.02 -6.71 -1.74
CA ILE A 7 -13.56 -6.59 -1.61
C ILE A 7 -12.96 -7.95 -1.98
N VAL A 8 -12.16 -7.99 -3.04
CA VAL A 8 -11.57 -9.25 -3.54
C VAL A 8 -10.22 -9.57 -2.90
N ALA A 9 -9.46 -8.55 -2.50
CA ALA A 9 -8.16 -8.67 -1.87
C ALA A 9 -7.76 -7.33 -1.22
N ALA A 10 -6.76 -7.37 -0.34
CA ALA A 10 -6.11 -6.19 0.23
C ALA A 10 -4.62 -6.46 0.43
N ALA A 11 -3.79 -5.46 0.14
CA ALA A 11 -2.34 -5.48 0.36
C ALA A 11 -1.89 -4.15 0.95
N ARG A 12 -0.74 -4.17 1.65
CA ARG A 12 -0.15 -2.97 2.27
C ARG A 12 1.36 -3.11 2.42
N THR A 13 2.05 -1.97 2.50
CA THR A 13 3.44 -1.94 2.96
C THR A 13 3.52 -2.08 4.49
N PRO A 14 4.66 -2.53 5.03
CA PRO A 14 4.94 -2.48 6.46
C PRO A 14 4.92 -1.05 7.00
N ILE A 15 4.62 -0.89 8.29
CA ILE A 15 4.75 0.39 8.97
C ILE A 15 6.24 0.60 9.31
N GLY A 16 6.81 1.68 8.80
CA GLY A 16 8.17 2.10 9.13
C GLY A 16 8.21 3.04 10.34
N SER A 17 9.37 3.09 11.00
CA SER A 17 9.68 4.13 11.99
C SER A 17 10.27 5.36 11.30
N PHE A 18 10.19 6.51 11.96
CA PHE A 18 10.84 7.73 11.49
C PHE A 18 12.34 7.50 11.30
N MET A 19 12.89 7.91 10.16
CA MET A 19 14.28 7.64 9.74
C MET A 19 14.68 6.15 9.74
N GLY A 20 13.71 5.23 9.67
CA GLY A 20 13.94 3.78 9.64
C GLY A 20 14.25 3.23 8.23
N SER A 21 14.09 1.92 8.07
CA SER A 21 14.41 1.19 6.83
C SER A 21 13.64 1.62 5.58
N LEU A 22 12.48 2.28 5.75
CA LEU A 22 11.66 2.80 4.64
C LEU A 22 12.00 4.25 4.27
N SER A 23 12.93 4.91 4.96
CA SER A 23 13.24 6.33 4.79
C SER A 23 13.84 6.70 3.43
N SER A 24 14.44 5.73 2.72
CA SER A 24 14.98 5.91 1.38
C SER A 24 13.90 5.92 0.28
N PHE A 25 12.66 5.52 0.60
CA PHE A 25 11.56 5.49 -0.36
C PHE A 25 10.68 6.73 -0.25
N THR A 26 10.29 7.25 -1.41
CA THR A 26 9.26 8.29 -1.53
C THR A 26 7.86 7.71 -1.40
N ALA A 27 6.87 8.54 -1.08
CA ALA A 27 5.48 8.10 -0.93
C ALA A 27 4.92 7.39 -2.19
N PRO A 28 5.15 7.89 -3.44
CA PRO A 28 4.69 7.18 -4.64
C PRO A 28 5.35 5.81 -4.82
N GLN A 29 6.63 5.65 -4.45
CA GLN A 29 7.32 4.36 -4.51
C GLN A 29 6.75 3.36 -3.50
N LEU A 30 6.38 3.79 -2.30
CA LEU A 30 5.67 2.92 -1.34
C LEU A 30 4.29 2.52 -1.86
N GLY A 31 3.59 3.43 -2.55
CA GLY A 31 2.32 3.14 -3.22
C GLY A 31 2.46 2.11 -4.34
N SER A 32 3.50 2.21 -5.16
CA SER A 32 3.75 1.23 -6.22
C SER A 32 4.08 -0.17 -5.67
N ILE A 33 4.78 -0.25 -4.53
CA ILE A 33 5.02 -1.52 -3.82
C ILE A 33 3.71 -2.15 -3.32
N ALA A 34 2.73 -1.34 -2.89
CA ALA A 34 1.44 -1.86 -2.40
C ALA A 34 0.52 -2.41 -3.51
N ILE A 35 0.76 -2.01 -4.78
CA ILE A 35 -0.10 -2.37 -5.93
C ILE A 35 0.58 -3.42 -6.84
N LYS A 36 1.90 -3.59 -6.74
CA LYS A 36 2.66 -4.62 -7.47
C LYS A 36 2.35 -6.02 -6.95
#